data_AF-A0A7M2XQV2-F1
#
_entry.id   AF-A0A7M2XQV2-F1
#
_cell.length_a   1.000
_cell.length_b   1.000
_cell.length_c   1.000
_cell.angle_alpha   90.00
_cell.angle_beta   90.00
_cell.angle_gamma   90.00
#
_symmetry.space_group_name_H-M   'P 1'
#
loop_
_entity.id
_entity.type
_entity.pdbx_description
1 polymer ?
#
loop_
_entity_poly.entity_id
_entity_poly.type
_entity_poly.pdbx_seq_one_letter_code
_entity_poly.pdbx_strand_id
1 'polypeptide(L)'
;MSGSHSDDPAALEAAARELHAIAKKARSQAAALQKCARKVEPMSQKMQSLIGGTATGVDKKMAATLDRAARDLGGGITALLAAGQTAEALAREANIRALRAREARAAAEPSRRARY
;
A
#
# COMPACT_ATOMS: atom_id res chain seq x y z
N MET A 1 25.78 -23.38 -16.58
CA MET A 1 24.82 -23.68 -15.51
C MET A 1 24.45 -22.38 -14.82
N SER A 2 23.35 -21.75 -15.22
CA SER A 2 22.86 -20.50 -14.61
C SER A 2 21.49 -20.76 -14.02
N GLY A 3 21.46 -21.49 -12.90
CA GLY A 3 20.27 -21.60 -12.06
C GLY A 3 20.14 -20.29 -11.32
N SER A 4 19.22 -19.45 -11.79
CA SER A 4 19.00 -18.10 -11.33
C SER A 4 18.79 -18.05 -9.81
N HIS A 5 19.49 -17.14 -9.12
CA HIS A 5 19.19 -16.75 -7.73
C HIS A 5 17.74 -16.23 -7.55
N SER A 6 17.00 -16.04 -8.65
CA SER A 6 15.64 -15.49 -8.71
C SER A 6 14.54 -16.37 -8.08
N ASP A 7 14.77 -17.69 -7.94
CA ASP A 7 13.76 -18.64 -7.45
C ASP A 7 14.19 -19.34 -6.15
N ASP A 8 15.00 -18.67 -5.32
CA ASP A 8 15.25 -19.20 -3.98
C ASP A 8 14.02 -19.04 -3.07
N PRO A 9 13.41 -20.14 -2.58
CA PRO A 9 12.17 -20.06 -1.82
C PRO A 9 12.33 -19.30 -0.50
N ALA A 10 13.52 -19.33 0.12
CA ALA A 10 13.76 -18.56 1.34
C ALA A 10 13.80 -17.04 1.05
N ALA A 11 14.43 -16.63 -0.06
CA ALA A 11 14.41 -15.25 -0.51
C ALA A 11 13.00 -14.76 -0.88
N LEU A 12 12.21 -15.60 -1.56
CA LEU A 12 10.81 -15.29 -1.92
C LEU A 12 9.90 -15.14 -0.69
N GLU A 13 10.06 -16.01 0.32
CA GLU A 13 9.32 -15.89 1.59
C GLU A 13 9.76 -14.68 2.43
N ALA A 14 11.04 -14.30 2.38
CA ALA A 14 11.50 -13.06 2.99
C ALA A 14 10.85 -11.84 2.30
N ALA A 15 10.87 -11.80 0.97
CA ALA A 15 10.22 -10.74 0.19
C ALA A 15 8.71 -10.66 0.47
N ALA A 16 8.02 -11.80 0.57
CA ALA A 16 6.59 -11.82 0.91
C ALA A 16 6.32 -11.22 2.30
N ARG A 17 7.16 -11.52 3.30
CA ARG A 17 7.05 -10.93 4.65
C ARG A 17 7.26 -9.41 4.63
N GLU A 18 8.25 -8.93 3.89
CA GLU A 18 8.50 -7.49 3.73
C GLU A 18 7.32 -6.79 3.06
N LEU A 19 6.79 -7.38 1.99
CA LEU A 19 5.61 -6.86 1.27
C LEU A 19 4.36 -6.82 2.16
N HIS A 20 4.14 -7.84 3.01
CA HIS A 20 3.07 -7.80 4.02
C HIS A 20 3.27 -6.68 5.04
N ALA A 21 4.51 -6.42 5.48
CA ALA A 21 4.81 -5.32 6.38
C ALA A 21 4.52 -3.95 5.72
N ILE A 22 4.90 -3.80 4.44
CA ILE A 22 4.58 -2.61 3.63
C ILE A 22 3.06 -2.43 3.54
N ALA A 23 2.30 -3.48 3.23
CA ALA A 23 0.85 -3.41 3.15
C ALA A 23 0.20 -2.98 4.46
N LYS A 24 0.67 -3.53 5.59
CA LYS A 24 0.19 -3.15 6.93
C LYS A 24 0.48 -1.68 7.24
N LYS A 25 1.69 -1.20 6.90
CA LYS A 25 2.09 0.19 7.09
C LYS A 25 1.30 1.15 6.21
N ALA A 26 1.07 0.79 4.94
CA ALA A 26 0.28 1.61 4.02
C ALA A 26 -1.17 1.77 4.53
N ARG A 27 -1.79 0.69 5.03
CA ARG A 27 -3.12 0.74 5.65
C ARG A 27 -3.15 1.59 6.92
N SER A 28 -2.16 1.47 7.80
CA SER A 28 -2.12 2.26 9.04
C SER A 28 -1.96 3.75 8.76
N GLN A 29 -1.13 4.11 7.76
CA GLN A 29 -0.98 5.49 7.29
C GLN A 29 -2.26 6.01 6.64
N ALA A 30 -2.93 5.20 5.80
CA ALA A 30 -4.22 5.56 5.22
C ALA A 30 -5.27 5.83 6.31
N ALA A 31 -5.31 5.00 7.37
CA ALA A 31 -6.21 5.21 8.51
C ALA A 31 -5.87 6.50 9.29
N ALA A 32 -4.59 6.84 9.44
CA ALA A 32 -4.17 8.10 10.04
C ALA A 32 -4.61 9.31 9.19
N LEU A 33 -4.42 9.25 7.87
CA LEU A 33 -4.89 10.30 6.95
C LEU A 33 -6.41 10.41 6.94
N GLN A 34 -7.16 9.30 7.02
CA GLN A 34 -8.62 9.32 7.14
C GLN A 34 -9.07 10.05 8.41
N LYS A 35 -8.38 9.88 9.54
CA LYS A 35 -8.66 10.64 10.77
C LYS A 35 -8.44 12.13 10.59
N CYS A 36 -7.43 12.54 9.82
CA CYS A 36 -7.19 13.94 9.46
C CYS A 36 -8.29 14.47 8.52
N ALA A 37 -8.65 13.70 7.48
CA ALA A 37 -9.69 14.08 6.53
C ALA A 37 -11.03 14.35 7.22
N ARG A 38 -11.42 13.48 8.18
CA ARG A 38 -12.64 13.65 9.00
C ARG A 38 -12.66 14.94 9.84
N LYS A 39 -11.51 15.58 10.07
CA LYS A 39 -11.43 16.88 10.76
C LYS A 39 -11.46 18.04 9.77
N VAL A 40 -10.77 17.90 8.63
CA VAL A 40 -10.66 18.95 7.60
C VAL A 40 -11.96 19.16 6.85
N GLU A 41 -12.69 18.09 6.54
CA GLU A 41 -13.91 18.15 5.73
C GLU A 41 -15.06 18.95 6.41
N PRO A 42 -15.38 18.74 7.70
CA PRO A 42 -16.33 19.59 8.41
C PRO A 42 -15.87 21.04 8.56
N MET A 43 -14.55 21.28 8.68
CA MET A 43 -14.00 22.64 8.74
C MET A 43 -14.18 23.36 7.40
N SER A 44 -13.96 22.68 6.28
CA SER A 44 -14.19 23.26 4.96
C SER A 44 -15.67 23.63 4.76
N GLN A 45 -16.58 22.71 5.10
CA GLN A 45 -18.03 22.95 5.01
C GLN A 45 -18.49 24.12 5.89
N LYS A 46 -18.03 24.17 7.16
CA LYS A 46 -18.30 25.30 8.05
C LYS A 46 -17.79 26.61 7.47
N MET A 47 -16.57 26.60 6.94
CA MET A 47 -15.98 27.81 6.38
C MET A 47 -16.73 28.29 5.14
N GLN A 48 -17.13 27.39 4.24
CA GLN A 48 -17.99 27.73 3.09
C GLN A 48 -19.34 28.32 3.53
N SER A 49 -19.95 27.80 4.60
CA SER A 49 -21.21 28.33 5.15
C SER A 49 -21.06 29.74 5.76
N LEU A 50 -19.93 30.02 6.41
CA LEU A 50 -19.63 31.33 7.01
C LEU A 50 -19.31 32.40 5.96
N ILE A 51 -18.84 31.99 4.78
CA ILE A 51 -18.46 32.88 3.67
C ILE A 51 -19.67 33.46 2.93
N GLY A 52 -20.90 33.01 3.24
CA GLY A 52 -22.17 33.31 2.56
C GLY A 52 -22.68 34.77 2.55
N GLY A 53 -21.83 35.79 2.69
CA GLY A 53 -22.26 37.17 2.41
C GLY A 53 -21.24 38.28 2.72
N THR A 54 -20.31 38.07 3.65
CA THR A 54 -19.40 39.13 4.17
C THR A 54 -17.92 38.75 4.15
N ALA A 55 -17.57 37.61 3.55
CA ALA A 55 -16.21 37.08 3.58
C ALA A 55 -15.20 37.93 2.82
N THR A 56 -14.10 38.20 3.50
CA THR A 56 -12.92 38.89 2.96
C THR A 56 -12.15 37.98 1.99
N GLY A 57 -11.19 38.55 1.25
CA GLY A 57 -10.32 37.76 0.37
C GLY A 57 -9.50 36.68 1.11
N VAL A 58 -9.23 36.89 2.39
CA VAL A 58 -8.49 35.92 3.24
C VAL A 58 -9.36 34.71 3.54
N ASP A 59 -10.64 34.90 3.85
CA ASP A 59 -11.58 33.82 4.14
C ASP A 59 -11.76 32.90 2.93
N LYS A 60 -11.92 33.50 1.74
CA LYS A 60 -12.02 32.75 0.48
C LYS A 60 -10.75 31.95 0.19
N LYS A 61 -9.57 32.53 0.46
CA LYS A 61 -8.28 31.85 0.28
C LYS A 61 -8.12 30.66 1.24
N MET A 62 -8.54 30.83 2.49
CA MET A 62 -8.49 29.76 3.48
C MET A 62 -9.47 28.62 3.14
N ALA A 63 -10.70 28.92 2.71
CA ALA A 63 -11.63 27.89 2.20
C ALA A 63 -11.03 27.10 1.03
N ALA A 64 -10.45 27.80 0.04
CA ALA A 64 -9.78 27.14 -1.09
C ALA A 64 -8.59 26.27 -0.65
N THR A 65 -7.89 26.68 0.42
CA THR A 65 -6.78 25.91 1.00
C THR A 65 -7.28 24.65 1.71
N LEU A 66 -8.37 24.73 2.47
CA LEU A 66 -9.02 23.59 3.11
C LEU A 66 -9.57 22.60 2.08
N ASP A 67 -10.20 23.09 1.01
CA ASP A 67 -10.69 22.24 -0.09
C ASP A 67 -9.57 21.55 -0.85
N ARG A 68 -8.41 22.21 -1.02
CA ARG A 68 -7.22 21.57 -1.58
C ARG A 68 -6.69 20.50 -0.63
N ALA A 69 -6.54 20.82 0.65
CA ALA A 69 -6.07 19.86 1.65
C ALA A 69 -6.97 18.62 1.75
N ALA A 70 -8.30 18.79 1.70
CA ALA A 70 -9.25 17.68 1.70
C ALA A 70 -9.05 16.76 0.48
N ARG A 71 -8.86 17.34 -0.72
CA ARG A 71 -8.58 16.58 -1.95
C ARG A 71 -7.25 15.84 -1.90
N ASP A 72 -6.20 16.52 -1.44
CA ASP A 72 -4.85 15.92 -1.32
C ASP A 72 -4.86 14.76 -0.31
N LEU A 73 -5.57 14.91 0.81
CA LEU A 73 -5.78 13.83 1.77
C LEU A 73 -6.53 12.64 1.15
N GLY A 74 -7.62 12.91 0.40
CA GLY A 74 -8.38 11.87 -0.31
C GLY A 74 -7.53 11.11 -1.33
N GLY A 75 -6.72 11.83 -2.11
CA GLY A 75 -5.76 11.24 -3.06
C GLY A 75 -4.70 10.39 -2.36
N GLY A 76 -4.10 10.92 -1.28
CA GLY A 76 -3.09 10.20 -0.49
C GLY A 76 -3.62 8.92 0.16
N ILE A 77 -4.85 8.96 0.71
CA ILE A 77 -5.53 7.77 1.25
C ILE A 77 -5.70 6.71 0.15
N THR A 78 -6.20 7.12 -1.02
CA THR A 78 -6.43 6.21 -2.16
C THR A 78 -5.13 5.57 -2.63
N ALA A 79 -4.07 6.37 -2.77
CA ALA A 79 -2.75 5.88 -3.18
C ALA A 79 -2.16 4.88 -2.17
N LEU A 80 -2.26 5.15 -0.87
CA LEU A 80 -1.79 4.23 0.17
C LEU A 80 -2.58 2.92 0.20
N LEU A 81 -3.90 2.97 0.00
CA LEU A 81 -4.71 1.75 -0.08
C LEU A 81 -4.35 0.92 -1.31
N ALA A 82 -4.17 1.55 -2.47
CA ALA A 82 -3.74 0.88 -3.70
C ALA A 82 -2.33 0.27 -3.56
N ALA A 83 -1.39 1.00 -2.96
CA ALA A 83 -0.05 0.48 -2.66
C ALA A 83 -0.12 -0.73 -1.72
N GLY A 84 -0.95 -0.68 -0.69
CA GLY A 84 -1.15 -1.81 0.22
C GLY A 84 -1.75 -3.04 -0.46
N GLN A 85 -2.75 -2.86 -1.33
CA GLN A 85 -3.34 -3.94 -2.12
C GLN A 85 -2.33 -4.58 -3.08
N THR A 86 -1.52 -3.74 -3.74
CA THR A 86 -0.47 -4.19 -4.66
C THR A 86 0.61 -4.98 -3.92
N ALA A 87 1.07 -4.49 -2.77
CA ALA A 87 2.04 -5.19 -1.95
C ALA A 87 1.53 -6.56 -1.49
N GLU A 88 0.24 -6.69 -1.12
CA GLU A 88 -0.33 -8.01 -0.80
C GLU A 88 -0.44 -8.94 -1.99
N ALA A 89 -0.78 -8.42 -3.18
CA ALA A 89 -0.82 -9.22 -4.39
C ALA A 89 0.56 -9.82 -4.70
N LEU A 90 1.60 -8.99 -4.62
CA LEU A 90 2.99 -9.42 -4.79
C LEU A 90 3.42 -10.41 -3.71
N ALA A 91 3.01 -10.21 -2.45
CA ALA A 91 3.33 -11.14 -1.36
C ALA A 91 2.71 -12.53 -1.60
N ARG A 92 1.45 -12.58 -2.04
CA ARG A 92 0.78 -13.84 -2.41
C ARG A 92 1.50 -14.53 -3.57
N GLU A 93 1.87 -13.77 -4.59
CA GLU A 93 2.60 -14.30 -5.74
C GLU A 93 3.97 -14.86 -5.34
N ALA A 94 4.73 -14.14 -4.51
CA ALA A 94 6.03 -14.58 -4.01
C ALA A 94 5.90 -15.89 -3.20
N ASN A 95 4.88 -16.02 -2.35
CA ASN A 95 4.62 -17.26 -1.62
C ASN A 95 4.27 -18.44 -2.55
N ILE A 96 3.46 -18.21 -3.59
CA ILE A 96 3.13 -19.25 -4.59
C ILE A 96 4.39 -19.69 -5.33
N ARG A 97 5.25 -18.74 -5.73
CA ARG A 97 6.53 -19.05 -6.38
C ARG A 97 7.45 -19.84 -5.44
N ALA A 98 7.52 -19.48 -4.17
CA ALA A 98 8.32 -20.20 -3.18
C ALA A 98 7.85 -21.66 -3.01
N LEU A 99 6.53 -21.88 -2.96
CA LEU A 99 5.96 -23.22 -2.88
C LEU A 99 6.35 -24.07 -4.11
N ARG A 100 6.15 -23.53 -5.32
CA ARG A 100 6.53 -24.22 -6.56
C ARG A 100 8.02 -24.53 -6.63
N ALA A 101 8.87 -23.61 -6.17
CA ALA A 101 10.32 -23.83 -6.13
C ALA A 101 10.70 -24.96 -5.17
N ARG A 102 10.01 -25.11 -4.03
CA ARG A 102 10.20 -26.22 -3.10
C ARG A 102 9.79 -27.56 -3.71
N GLU A 103 8.62 -27.61 -4.34
CA GLU A 103 8.12 -28.81 -5.01
C GLU A 103 9.06 -29.26 -6.12
N ALA A 104 9.57 -28.33 -6.94
CA ALA A 104 10.54 -28.63 -7.99
C ALA A 104 11.87 -29.17 -7.44
N ARG A 105 12.37 -28.63 -6.32
CA ARG A 105 13.57 -29.13 -5.65
C ARG A 105 13.36 -30.55 -5.09
N ALA A 106 12.23 -30.79 -4.42
CA ALA A 106 11.89 -32.09 -3.88
C ALA A 106 11.70 -33.16 -4.97
N ALA A 107 11.14 -32.79 -6.13
CA ALA A 107 11.01 -33.70 -7.28
C ALA A 107 12.36 -34.05 -7.94
N ALA A 108 13.36 -33.18 -7.84
CA ALA A 108 14.69 -33.40 -8.42
C ALA A 108 15.62 -34.28 -7.56
N GLU A 109 15.41 -34.34 -6.24
CA GLU A 109 16.19 -35.16 -5.30
C GLU A 109 16.11 -36.69 -5.55
N PRO A 110 14.93 -37.32 -5.76
CA PRO A 110 14.86 -38.77 -5.98
C PRO A 110 15.58 -39.23 -7.26
N SER A 111 15.58 -38.41 -8.33
CA SER A 111 16.32 -38.71 -9.56
C SER A 111 17.85 -38.62 -9.40
N ARG A 112 18.34 -37.89 -8.38
CA ARG A 112 19.76 -37.74 -8.08
C ARG A 112 20.30 -38.91 -7.25
N ARG A 113 19.47 -39.48 -6.35
CA ARG A 113 19.81 -40.67 -5.56
C ARG A 113 19.82 -41.97 -6.36
N ALA A 114 19.02 -42.07 -7.43
CA ALA A 114 18.98 -43.26 -8.30
C ALA A 114 20.16 -43.36 -9.30
N ARG A 115 21.09 -42.40 -9.30
CA ARG A 115 22.24 -42.34 -10.23
C ARG A 115 23.60 -42.63 -9.57
N TYR A 116 23.60 -43.11 -8.33
CA TYR A 116 24.79 -43.58 -7.61
C TYR A 116 24.62 -45.04 -7.22
#